data_AF-A0A7J7NNX4-F1
#
_entry.id   AF-A0A7J7NNX4-F1
#
_cell.length_a   1.000
_cell.length_b   1.000
_cell.length_c   1.000
_cell.angle_alpha   90.00
_cell.angle_beta   90.00
_cell.angle_gamma   90.00
#
_symmetry.space_group_name_H-M   'P 1'
#
loop_
_entity.id
_entity.type
_entity.pdbx_description
1 polymer ?
#
loop_
_entity_poly.entity_id
_entity_poly.type
_entity_poly.pdbx_seq_one_letter_code
_entity_poly.pdbx_strand_id
1 'polypeptide(L)'
;MTVLPPLIVGPFIGSDMPGCLTVAFSLLSGGDPGKCNLMRKASVVHINDVAMAHIFLFESTKATNGRYICSCTDITIHQLVELFSAKYPELQLQPDLLRGVEEEKPVHLSSKKLLNLGFEFKHDVEGMVDDAIRCCKENGFL
;
A
#
# COMPACT_ATOMS: atom_id res chain seq x y z
N MET A 1 -13.46 12.45 14.48
CA MET A 1 -13.04 11.07 14.15
C MET A 1 -11.71 11.11 13.43
N THR A 2 -10.90 10.06 13.54
CA THR A 2 -9.58 9.99 12.90
C THR A 2 -9.44 8.66 12.16
N VAL A 3 -9.10 8.72 10.87
CA VAL A 3 -8.72 7.55 10.08
C VAL A 3 -7.20 7.39 10.15
N LEU A 4 -6.74 6.18 10.39
CA LEU A 4 -5.34 5.81 10.49
C LEU A 4 -5.00 4.83 9.36
N PRO A 5 -4.69 5.34 8.15
CA PRO A 5 -4.19 4.49 7.08
C PRO A 5 -2.74 4.06 7.38
N PRO A 6 -2.33 2.86 6.95
CA PRO A 6 -0.93 2.47 6.90
C PRO A 6 -0.29 3.01 5.61
N LEU A 7 0.57 2.23 4.94
CA LEU A 7 1.11 2.65 3.66
C LEU A 7 -0.01 2.68 2.59
N ILE A 8 -0.17 3.82 1.96
CA ILE A 8 -1.19 4.01 0.92
C ILE A 8 -0.59 3.68 -0.44
N VAL A 9 -1.24 2.79 -1.17
CA VAL A 9 -0.85 2.35 -2.52
C VAL A 9 -2.02 2.59 -3.47
N GLY A 10 -1.75 3.02 -4.70
CA GLY A 10 -2.78 3.29 -5.70
C GLY A 10 -2.42 4.46 -6.60
N PRO A 11 -3.35 4.92 -7.46
CA PRO A 11 -3.11 6.02 -8.37
C PRO A 11 -3.12 7.37 -7.63
N PHE A 12 -2.59 8.40 -8.27
CA PHE A 12 -2.55 9.76 -7.73
C PHE A 12 -2.80 10.80 -8.82
N ILE A 13 -3.21 12.00 -8.38
CA ILE A 13 -3.54 13.13 -9.27
C ILE A 13 -2.42 14.18 -9.29
N GLY A 14 -1.57 14.19 -8.26
CA GLY A 14 -0.47 15.15 -8.14
C GLY A 14 0.58 14.98 -9.24
N SER A 15 1.28 16.06 -9.57
CA SER A 15 2.37 16.05 -10.55
C SER A 15 3.66 15.39 -10.03
N ASP A 16 3.78 15.21 -8.72
CA ASP A 16 4.94 14.63 -8.06
C ASP A 16 4.63 13.23 -7.53
N MET A 17 5.66 12.37 -7.51
CA MET A 17 5.56 11.02 -6.96
C MET A 17 5.23 11.07 -5.46
N PRO A 18 4.11 10.47 -5.00
CA PRO A 18 3.78 10.41 -3.58
C PRO A 18 4.88 9.70 -2.77
N GLY A 19 5.18 10.23 -1.58
CA GLY A 19 6.18 9.64 -0.68
C GLY A 19 5.87 8.18 -0.31
N CYS A 20 4.58 7.82 -0.18
CA CYS A 20 4.17 6.45 0.08
C CYS A 20 4.49 5.50 -1.09
N LEU A 21 4.33 5.95 -2.35
CA LEU A 21 4.69 5.14 -3.51
C LEU A 21 6.21 5.05 -3.69
N THR A 22 6.94 6.10 -3.34
CA THR A 22 8.41 6.05 -3.29
C THR A 22 8.90 4.96 -2.33
N VAL A 23 8.20 4.75 -1.22
CA VAL A 23 8.49 3.66 -0.28
C VAL A 23 8.02 2.33 -0.86
N ALA A 24 6.74 2.21 -1.26
CA ALA A 24 6.14 1.00 -1.83
C ALA A 24 6.98 0.42 -2.98
N PHE A 25 7.48 1.28 -3.86
CA PHE A 25 8.21 0.91 -5.06
C PHE A 25 9.72 1.18 -4.94
N SER A 26 10.25 1.19 -3.71
CA SER A 26 11.68 1.35 -3.43
C SER A 26 12.57 0.37 -4.20
N LEU A 27 12.04 -0.83 -4.45
CA LEU A 27 12.64 -1.89 -5.26
C LEU A 27 12.86 -1.47 -6.73
N LEU A 28 11.98 -0.64 -7.29
CA LEU A 28 12.06 -0.18 -8.68
C LEU A 28 13.08 0.95 -8.86
N SER A 29 13.38 1.69 -7.79
CA SER A 29 14.32 2.81 -7.79
C SER A 29 15.75 2.42 -7.38
N GLY A 30 16.17 1.18 -7.65
CA GLY A 30 17.51 0.70 -7.31
C GLY A 30 17.70 0.27 -5.86
N GLY A 31 16.61 0.09 -5.09
CA GLY A 31 16.66 -0.59 -3.79
C GLY A 31 17.27 0.22 -2.64
N ASP A 32 16.84 1.47 -2.46
CA ASP A 32 17.29 2.30 -1.32
C ASP A 32 17.13 1.55 0.02
N PRO A 33 18.21 1.29 0.78
CA PRO A 33 18.16 0.45 1.97
C PRO A 33 17.18 0.95 3.04
N GLY A 34 17.05 2.28 3.19
CA GLY A 34 16.15 2.89 4.16
C GLY A 34 14.68 2.62 3.83
N LYS A 35 14.29 2.82 2.57
CA LYS A 35 12.91 2.58 2.10
C LYS A 35 12.60 1.09 2.01
N CYS A 36 13.54 0.26 1.58
CA CYS A 36 13.39 -1.20 1.60
C CYS A 36 13.16 -1.71 3.02
N ASN A 37 13.86 -1.15 4.02
CA ASN A 37 13.63 -1.52 5.42
C ASN A 37 12.23 -1.11 5.91
N LEU A 38 11.72 0.05 5.47
CA LEU A 38 10.34 0.47 5.78
C LEU A 38 9.30 -0.42 5.10
N MET A 39 9.60 -0.93 3.90
CA MET A 39 8.76 -1.87 3.16
C MET A 39 8.87 -3.33 3.60
N ARG A 40 9.86 -3.68 4.42
CA ARG A 40 10.17 -5.07 4.79
C ARG A 40 8.92 -5.82 5.27
N LYS A 41 8.11 -5.14 6.08
CA LYS A 41 6.79 -5.58 6.55
C LYS A 41 5.82 -4.41 6.52
N ALA A 42 4.99 -4.35 5.50
CA ALA A 42 4.04 -3.26 5.33
C ALA A 42 2.61 -3.77 5.49
N SER A 43 1.78 -2.99 6.18
CA SER A 43 0.35 -3.02 5.96
C SER A 43 0.02 -2.00 4.88
N VAL A 44 -0.86 -2.36 3.96
CA VAL A 44 -1.21 -1.52 2.80
C VAL A 44 -2.72 -1.33 2.69
N VAL A 45 -3.09 -0.21 2.07
CA VAL A 45 -4.48 0.12 1.76
C VAL A 45 -4.54 0.91 0.45
N HIS A 46 -5.62 0.71 -0.30
CA HIS A 46 -5.83 1.48 -1.51
C HIS A 46 -6.19 2.94 -1.20
N ILE A 47 -5.66 3.90 -1.96
CA ILE A 47 -6.01 5.33 -1.81
C ILE A 47 -7.51 5.58 -1.86
N ASN A 48 -8.23 4.90 -2.76
CA ASN A 48 -9.67 5.08 -2.88
C ASN A 48 -10.41 4.50 -1.67
N ASP A 49 -9.95 3.37 -1.12
CA ASP A 49 -10.55 2.82 0.10
C ASP A 49 -10.32 3.75 1.30
N VAL A 50 -9.17 4.44 1.38
CA VAL A 50 -8.93 5.46 2.41
C VAL A 50 -9.90 6.63 2.25
N ALA A 51 -10.07 7.17 1.04
CA ALA A 51 -11.00 8.26 0.77
C ALA A 51 -12.45 7.84 1.13
N MET A 52 -12.86 6.66 0.71
CA MET A 52 -14.19 6.11 1.03
C MET A 52 -14.37 5.86 2.52
N ALA A 53 -13.33 5.44 3.25
CA ALA A 53 -13.40 5.28 4.71
C ALA A 53 -13.62 6.62 5.42
N HIS A 54 -13.00 7.72 4.94
CA HIS A 54 -13.26 9.06 5.47
C HIS A 54 -14.71 9.48 5.28
N ILE A 55 -15.24 9.31 4.06
CA ILE A 55 -16.64 9.64 3.73
C ILE A 55 -17.59 8.78 4.57
N PHE A 56 -17.38 7.46 4.59
CA PHE A 56 -18.18 6.51 5.33
C PHE A 56 -18.27 6.86 6.83
N LEU A 57 -17.14 7.20 7.47
CA LEU A 57 -17.12 7.56 8.89
C LEU A 57 -17.75 8.93 9.14
N PHE A 58 -17.59 9.89 8.22
CA PHE A 58 -18.21 11.20 8.32
C PHE A 58 -19.75 11.11 8.27
N GLU A 59 -20.29 10.25 7.40
CA GLU A 59 -21.73 10.09 7.19
C GLU A 59 -22.39 9.10 8.17
N SER A 60 -21.59 8.26 8.85
CA SER A 60 -22.11 7.20 9.70
C SER A 60 -22.73 7.71 10.99
N THR A 61 -24.01 7.42 11.19
CA THR A 61 -24.70 7.61 12.48
C THR A 61 -24.29 6.60 13.55
N LYS A 62 -23.63 5.51 13.15
CA LYS A 62 -23.15 4.43 14.05
C LYS A 62 -21.72 4.66 14.52
N ALA A 63 -20.95 5.47 13.81
CA ALA A 63 -19.55 5.72 14.15
C ALA A 63 -19.46 6.54 15.45
N THR A 64 -18.56 6.12 16.32
CA THR A 64 -18.29 6.80 17.60
C THR A 64 -17.02 7.64 17.48
N ASN A 65 -16.92 8.69 18.31
CA ASN A 65 -15.68 9.47 18.36
C ASN A 65 -14.49 8.56 18.71
N GLY A 66 -13.39 8.77 17.99
CA GLY A 66 -12.14 8.04 18.21
C GLY A 66 -11.37 7.78 16.92
N ARG A 67 -10.50 6.77 17.00
CA ARG A 67 -9.56 6.36 15.95
C ARG A 67 -10.04 5.08 15.25
N TYR A 68 -9.79 4.99 13.96
CA TYR A 68 -10.15 3.87 13.09
C TYR A 68 -8.96 3.50 12.21
N ILE A 69 -8.41 2.30 12.38
CA ILE A 69 -7.41 1.77 11.46
C ILE A 69 -8.10 1.45 10.13
N CYS A 70 -7.50 1.90 9.03
CA CYS A 70 -7.94 1.66 7.66
C CYS A 70 -6.82 0.95 6.90
N SER A 71 -6.62 -0.31 7.24
CA SER A 71 -5.63 -1.23 6.68
C SER A 71 -6.33 -2.42 6.02
N CYS A 72 -6.00 -2.73 4.77
CA CYS A 72 -6.68 -3.79 4.03
C CYS A 72 -5.95 -5.12 4.16
N THR A 73 -4.65 -5.13 3.86
CA THR A 73 -3.86 -6.36 3.82
C THR A 73 -2.41 -6.09 4.19
N ASP A 74 -1.71 -7.14 4.60
CA ASP A 74 -0.29 -7.09 4.90
C ASP A 74 0.50 -7.72 3.77
N ILE A 75 1.67 -7.16 3.48
CA ILE A 75 2.58 -7.62 2.43
C ILE A 75 4.03 -7.48 2.90
N THR A 76 4.86 -8.47 2.58
CA THR A 76 6.31 -8.39 2.76
C THR A 76 6.99 -7.89 1.49
N ILE A 77 8.20 -7.34 1.64
CA ILE A 77 9.00 -6.94 0.49
C ILE A 77 9.32 -8.12 -0.45
N HIS A 78 9.39 -9.35 0.07
CA HIS A 78 9.60 -10.56 -0.72
C HIS A 78 8.38 -10.89 -1.58
N GLN A 79 7.18 -10.87 -0.98
CA GLN A 79 5.92 -11.05 -1.72
C GLN A 79 5.74 -9.98 -2.80
N LEU A 80 6.20 -8.74 -2.54
CA LEU A 80 6.16 -7.68 -3.53
C LEU A 80 7.12 -7.94 -4.71
N VAL A 81 8.34 -8.43 -4.45
CA VAL A 81 9.27 -8.86 -5.50
C VAL A 81 8.69 -10.00 -6.33
N GLU A 82 8.04 -10.98 -5.70
CA GLU A 82 7.36 -12.07 -6.40
C GLU A 82 6.23 -11.55 -7.30
N LEU A 83 5.37 -10.68 -6.76
CA LEU A 83 4.28 -10.05 -7.51
C LEU A 83 4.82 -9.27 -8.72
N PHE A 84 5.85 -8.44 -8.53
CA PHE A 84 6.48 -7.70 -9.61
C PHE A 84 7.12 -8.61 -10.65
N SER A 85 7.86 -9.63 -10.23
CA SER A 85 8.52 -10.56 -11.16
C SER A 85 7.51 -11.34 -11.99
N ALA A 86 6.36 -11.68 -11.41
CA ALA A 86 5.31 -12.43 -12.08
C ALA A 86 4.45 -11.58 -13.04
N LYS A 87 4.01 -10.39 -12.60
CA LYS A 87 3.08 -9.54 -13.38
C LYS A 87 3.77 -8.48 -14.23
N TYR A 88 4.96 -8.06 -13.85
CA TYR A 88 5.68 -6.94 -14.46
C TYR A 88 7.13 -7.31 -14.83
N PRO A 89 7.36 -8.37 -15.63
CA PRO A 89 8.70 -8.81 -15.99
C PRO A 89 9.51 -7.75 -16.74
N GLU A 90 8.84 -6.77 -17.38
CA GLU A 90 9.47 -5.64 -18.05
C GLU A 90 10.21 -4.69 -17.10
N LEU A 91 9.90 -4.70 -15.79
CA LEU A 91 10.57 -3.86 -14.80
C LEU A 91 11.99 -4.34 -14.46
N GLN A 92 12.38 -5.53 -14.90
CA GLN A 92 13.74 -6.08 -14.78
C GLN A 92 14.36 -5.89 -13.39
N LEU A 93 13.67 -6.39 -12.36
CA LEU A 93 14.18 -6.33 -10.97
C LEU A 93 15.58 -6.93 -10.86
N GLN A 94 16.44 -6.30 -10.05
CA GLN A 94 17.79 -6.80 -9.82
C GLN A 94 17.77 -8.14 -9.07
N PRO A 95 18.58 -9.14 -9.47
CA PRO A 95 18.58 -10.47 -8.85
C PRO A 95 18.96 -10.48 -7.36
N ASP A 96 19.74 -9.50 -6.89
CA ASP A 96 20.27 -9.42 -5.53
C ASP A 96 19.66 -8.28 -4.69
N LEU A 97 18.53 -7.75 -5.12
CA LEU A 97 17.81 -6.63 -4.50
C LEU A 97 17.44 -6.86 -3.03
N LEU A 98 17.28 -8.13 -2.63
CA LEU A 98 16.95 -8.54 -1.27
C LEU A 98 18.12 -9.16 -0.50
N ARG A 99 19.35 -9.05 -1.01
CA ARG A 99 20.52 -9.65 -0.36
C ARG A 99 20.68 -9.12 1.07
N GLY A 100 20.62 -10.03 2.04
CA GLY A 100 20.76 -9.69 3.47
C GLY A 100 19.48 -9.13 4.10
N VAL A 101 18.36 -9.09 3.39
CA VAL A 101 17.05 -8.78 3.95
C VAL A 101 16.36 -10.10 4.29
N GLU A 102 16.28 -10.43 5.58
CA GLU A 102 15.56 -11.64 5.99
C GLU A 102 14.05 -11.42 5.94
N GLU A 103 13.31 -12.47 5.60
CA GLU A 103 11.86 -12.44 5.64
C GLU A 103 11.35 -12.33 7.08
N GLU A 104 10.46 -11.39 7.33
CA GLU A 104 9.80 -11.24 8.62
C GLU A 104 8.29 -11.37 8.46
N LYS A 105 7.64 -12.02 9.44
CA LYS A 105 6.18 -12.03 9.49
C LYS A 105 5.66 -10.60 9.65
N PRO A 106 4.68 -10.17 8.82
CA PRO A 106 4.12 -8.85 8.97
C PRO A 106 3.32 -8.71 10.26
N VAL A 107 3.26 -7.47 10.78
CA VAL A 107 2.44 -7.14 11.94
C VAL A 107 1.09 -6.67 11.44
N HIS A 108 0.05 -7.47 11.70
CA HIS A 108 -1.29 -7.17 11.23
C HIS A 108 -1.92 -5.96 11.92
N LEU A 109 -2.31 -4.96 11.14
CA LEU A 109 -3.09 -3.82 11.61
C LEU A 109 -4.58 -4.07 11.46
N SER A 110 -5.26 -4.32 12.58
CA SER A 110 -6.68 -4.70 12.57
C SER A 110 -7.62 -3.54 12.26
N SER A 111 -8.30 -3.62 11.11
CA SER A 111 -9.41 -2.73 10.73
C SER A 111 -10.77 -3.18 11.27
N LYS A 112 -10.82 -4.14 12.21
CA LYS A 112 -12.08 -4.75 12.69
C LYS A 112 -13.09 -3.72 13.19
N LYS A 113 -12.63 -2.63 13.84
CA LYS A 113 -13.52 -1.55 14.29
C LYS A 113 -14.24 -0.85 13.13
N LEU A 114 -13.54 -0.62 12.02
CA LEU A 114 -14.09 -0.02 10.80
C LEU A 114 -15.03 -1.01 10.09
N LEU A 115 -14.61 -2.25 9.94
CA LEU A 115 -15.40 -3.32 9.30
C LEU A 115 -16.71 -3.62 10.05
N ASN A 116 -16.67 -3.62 11.39
CA ASN A 116 -17.85 -3.84 12.22
C ASN A 116 -18.95 -2.77 12.05
N LEU A 117 -18.61 -1.60 11.48
CA LEU A 117 -19.61 -0.58 11.13
C LEU A 117 -20.29 -0.85 9.80
N GLY A 118 -19.78 -1.79 8.99
CA GLY A 118 -20.27 -2.12 7.65
C GLY A 118 -19.41 -1.54 6.51
N PHE A 119 -18.21 -1.04 6.80
CA PHE A 119 -17.27 -0.64 5.76
C PHE A 119 -16.68 -1.88 5.07
N GLU A 120 -16.46 -1.79 3.75
CA GLU A 120 -15.86 -2.85 2.95
C GLU A 120 -14.73 -2.29 2.10
N PHE A 121 -13.55 -2.90 2.17
CA PHE A 121 -12.47 -2.63 1.23
C PHE A 121 -12.85 -3.17 -0.16
N LYS A 122 -12.56 -2.41 -1.21
CA LYS A 122 -12.91 -2.78 -2.59
C LYS A 122 -11.71 -3.21 -3.44
N HIS A 123 -10.50 -3.07 -2.91
CA HIS A 123 -9.27 -3.38 -3.63
C HIS A 123 -8.45 -4.38 -2.83
N ASP A 124 -7.85 -5.35 -3.52
CA ASP A 124 -6.81 -6.21 -2.98
C ASP A 124 -5.41 -5.65 -3.32
N VAL A 125 -4.36 -6.34 -2.85
CA VAL A 125 -2.99 -5.86 -3.07
C VAL A 125 -2.60 -5.82 -4.54
N GLU A 126 -3.10 -6.75 -5.35
CA GLU A 126 -2.83 -6.76 -6.78
C GLU A 126 -3.46 -5.55 -7.46
N GLY A 127 -4.75 -5.27 -7.21
CA GLY A 127 -5.41 -4.09 -7.76
C GLY A 127 -4.75 -2.79 -7.33
N MET A 128 -4.31 -2.70 -6.06
CA MET A 128 -3.56 -1.55 -5.56
C MET A 128 -2.26 -1.31 -6.34
N VAL A 129 -1.48 -2.38 -6.54
CA VAL A 129 -0.21 -2.32 -7.25
C VAL A 129 -0.44 -2.01 -8.73
N ASP A 130 -1.42 -2.65 -9.36
CA ASP A 130 -1.75 -2.46 -10.78
C ASP A 130 -2.13 -1.01 -11.09
N ASP A 131 -3.03 -0.43 -10.28
CA ASP A 131 -3.42 0.96 -10.48
C ASP A 131 -2.26 1.94 -10.24
N ALA A 132 -1.40 1.66 -9.25
CA ALA A 132 -0.22 2.47 -8.96
C ALA A 132 0.84 2.39 -10.07
N ILE A 133 1.16 1.19 -10.58
CA ILE A 133 2.11 0.99 -11.68
C ILE A 133 1.60 1.68 -12.95
N ARG A 134 0.33 1.48 -13.31
CA ARG A 134 -0.28 2.15 -14.47
C ARG A 134 -0.17 3.66 -14.34
N CYS A 135 -0.56 4.21 -13.19
CA CYS A 135 -0.48 5.65 -12.93
C CYS A 135 0.96 6.18 -13.01
N CYS A 136 1.94 5.44 -12.47
CA CYS A 136 3.35 5.84 -12.56
C CYS A 136 3.85 5.88 -14.02
N LYS A 137 3.51 4.87 -14.84
CA LYS A 137 3.86 4.84 -16.27
C LYS A 137 3.21 6.00 -17.04
N GLU A 138 1.93 6.26 -16.81
CA GLU A 138 1.20 7.36 -17.45
C GLU A 138 1.78 8.75 -17.12
N ASN A 139 2.38 8.89 -15.93
CA ASN A 139 3.02 10.13 -15.48
C ASN A 139 4.55 10.16 -15.70
N GLY A 140 5.13 9.15 -16.35
CA GLY A 140 6.55 9.10 -16.68
C GLY A 140 7.49 8.85 -15.48
N PHE A 141 6.98 8.25 -14.40
CA PHE A 141 7.78 7.83 -13.25
C PHE A 141 8.35 6.41 -13.39
N LEU A 142 7.80 5.62 -14.33
CA LEU A 142 8.24 4.26 -14.69
C LEU A 142 8.27 4.11 -16.21
#